data_AF-A0A3L8A2W8-F1
#
_entry.id   AF-A0A3L8A2W8-F1
#
_cell.length_a   1.000
_cell.length_b   1.000
_cell.length_c   1.000
_cell.angle_alpha   90.00
_cell.angle_beta   90.00
_cell.angle_gamma   90.00
#
_symmetry.space_group_name_H-M   'P 1'
#
loop_
_entity.id
_entity.type
_entity.pdbx_description
1 polymer ?
#
loop_
_entity_poly.entity_id
_entity_poly.type
_entity_poly.pdbx_seq_one_letter_code
_entity_poly.pdbx_strand_id
1 'polypeptide(L)' 'MNIGEAIKAMQSGAKLTHKYLPAMGTQYLYIIDGEYVDSKGYILNKIDVESRLKADIFKFGWQKVESK' A
#
# COMPACT_ATOMS: atom_id res chain seq x y z
N MET A 1 2.75 -10.53 -4.82
CA MET A 1 2.22 -9.70 -5.92
C MET A 1 3.25 -8.67 -6.34
N ASN A 2 3.22 -8.25 -7.60
CA ASN A 2 3.92 -7.04 -8.05
C ASN A 2 3.15 -5.77 -7.64
N ILE A 3 3.78 -4.59 -7.75
CA ILE A 3 3.15 -3.33 -7.35
C ILE A 3 1.86 -3.02 -8.12
N GLY A 4 1.79 -3.34 -9.41
CA GLY A 4 0.60 -3.09 -10.24
C GLY A 4 -0.60 -3.93 -9.78
N GLU A 5 -0.37 -5.22 -9.49
CA GLU A 5 -1.36 -6.11 -8.88
C GLU A 5 -1.79 -5.62 -7.50
N ALA A 6 -0.84 -5.15 -6.68
CA ALA A 6 -1.12 -4.65 -5.35
C ALA A 6 -2.00 -3.40 -5.38
N ILE A 7 -1.71 -2.43 -6.27
CA ILE A 7 -2.53 -1.22 -6.44
C ILE A 7 -3.96 -1.58 -6.90
N LYS A 8 -4.10 -2.48 -7.89
CA LYS A 8 -5.44 -2.95 -8.33
C LYS A 8 -6.21 -3.62 -7.20
N ALA A 9 -5.53 -4.43 -6.39
CA ALA A 9 -6.14 -5.06 -5.23
C ALA A 9 -6.56 -4.03 -4.17
N MET A 10 -5.72 -3.01 -3.90
CA MET A 10 -6.04 -1.91 -3.00
C MET A 10 -7.27 -1.12 -3.48
N GLN A 11 -7.36 -0.83 -4.78
CA GLN A 11 -8.53 -0.18 -5.39
C GLN A 11 -9.80 -1.02 -5.28
N SER A 12 -9.66 -2.34 -5.17
CA SER A 12 -10.78 -3.27 -4.91
C SER A 12 -11.06 -3.46 -3.41
N GLY A 13 -10.49 -2.61 -2.55
CA GLY A 13 -10.73 -2.61 -1.10
C GLY A 13 -9.81 -3.52 -0.28
N ALA A 14 -8.81 -4.17 -0.90
CA ALA A 14 -7.88 -5.01 -0.14
C ALA A 14 -6.88 -4.14 0.65
N LYS A 15 -6.47 -4.64 1.83
CA LYS A 15 -5.35 -4.12 2.60
C LYS A 15 -4.08 -4.87 2.21
N LEU A 16 -3.04 -4.13 1.82
CA LEU A 16 -1.80 -4.68 1.28
C LEU A 16 -0.62 -4.27 2.16
N THR A 17 0.25 -5.23 2.47
CA THR A 17 1.49 -5.00 3.21
C THR A 17 2.72 -5.28 2.36
N HIS A 18 3.85 -4.71 2.78
CA HIS A 18 5.17 -4.93 2.23
C HIS A 18 6.20 -4.85 3.36
N LYS A 19 7.29 -5.64 3.29
CA LYS A 19 8.32 -5.73 4.35
C LYS A 19 8.94 -4.40 4.77
N TYR A 20 8.91 -3.38 3.91
CA TYR A 20 9.49 -2.06 4.18
C TYR A 20 8.48 -1.03 4.71
N LEU A 21 7.18 -1.30 4.67
CA LEU A 21 6.17 -0.37 5.19
C LEU A 21 6.34 -0.07 6.69
N PRO A 22 6.66 -1.06 7.57
CA PRO A 22 6.84 -0.77 8.99
C PRO A 22 7.91 0.29 9.27
N ALA A 23 9.01 0.28 8.52
CA ALA A 23 10.07 1.29 8.61
C ALA A 23 9.61 2.68 8.14
N MET A 24 8.54 2.74 7.34
CA MET A 24 7.89 3.96 6.89
C MET A 24 6.74 4.40 7.81
N GLY A 25 6.52 3.70 8.92
CA GLY A 25 5.53 4.06 9.93
C GLY A 25 4.11 3.51 9.71
N THR A 26 3.91 2.58 8.76
CA THR A 26 2.60 1.95 8.52
C THR A 26 2.73 0.43 8.35
N GLN A 27 1.75 -0.34 8.79
CA GLN A 27 1.76 -1.80 8.61
C GLN A 27 1.22 -2.25 7.25
N TYR A 28 0.26 -1.50 6.71
CA TYR A 28 -0.36 -1.77 5.42
C TYR A 28 -0.88 -0.47 4.80
N LEU A 29 -1.17 -0.54 3.51
CA LEU A 29 -1.84 0.49 2.74
C LEU A 29 -3.13 -0.08 2.17
N TYR A 30 -4.13 0.77 1.99
CA TYR A 30 -5.34 0.48 1.24
C TYR A 30 -5.81 1.76 0.53
N ILE A 31 -6.72 1.61 -0.43
CA ILE A 31 -7.28 2.75 -1.16
C ILE A 31 -8.77 2.85 -0.87
N ILE A 32 -9.24 4.04 -0.51
CA ILE A 32 -10.67 4.40 -0.42
C ILE A 32 -10.89 5.61 -1.31
N ASP A 33 -11.87 5.57 -2.19
CA ASP A 33 -12.24 6.68 -3.09
C ASP A 33 -11.06 7.29 -3.87
N GLY A 34 -10.05 6.46 -4.20
CA GLY A 34 -8.85 6.88 -4.93
C GLY A 34 -7.72 7.46 -4.06
N GLU A 35 -7.93 7.56 -2.75
CA GLU A 35 -6.96 8.04 -1.77
C GLU A 35 -6.21 6.90 -1.09
N TYR A 36 -4.90 7.04 -0.89
CA TYR A 36 -4.10 6.10 -0.12
C TYR A 36 -4.30 6.34 1.37
N VAL A 37 -4.59 5.27 2.10
CA VAL A 37 -4.82 5.33 3.55
C VAL A 37 -3.86 4.38 4.27
N ASP A 38 -3.29 4.85 5.37
CA ASP A 38 -2.37 4.07 6.20
C ASP A 38 -3.10 3.15 7.19
N SER A 39 -2.33 2.29 7.88
CA SER A 39 -2.89 1.35 8.85
C SER A 39 -3.60 1.99 10.05
N LYS A 40 -3.41 3.30 10.30
CA LYS A 40 -4.06 4.06 11.37
C LYS A 40 -5.29 4.83 10.88
N GLY A 41 -5.58 4.79 9.58
CA GLY A 41 -6.73 5.47 8.98
C GLY A 41 -6.42 6.89 8.48
N TYR A 42 -5.15 7.32 8.44
CA TYR A 42 -4.79 8.63 7.89
C TYR A 42 -4.73 8.59 6.36
N ILE A 43 -5.38 9.56 5.73
CA ILE A 43 -5.22 9.81 4.30
C ILE A 43 -3.82 10.37 4.07
N LEU A 44 -3.08 9.72 3.17
CA LEU A 44 -1.72 10.07 2.82
C LEU A 44 -1.69 10.95 1.56
N ASN A 45 -0.66 11.79 1.44
CA ASN A 45 -0.45 12.53 0.19
C ASN A 45 -0.18 11.55 -0.96
N LYS A 46 -1.11 11.53 -1.94
CA LYS A 46 -1.05 10.62 -3.08
C LYS A 46 0.24 10.72 -3.89
N ILE A 47 0.71 11.94 -4.17
CA ILE A 47 1.91 12.18 -4.98
C ILE A 47 3.14 11.60 -4.28
N ASP A 48 3.27 11.83 -2.96
CA ASP A 48 4.38 11.32 -2.17
C ASP A 48 4.38 9.80 -2.10
N VAL A 49 3.20 9.19 -1.90
CA VAL A 49 3.05 7.73 -1.88
C VAL A 49 3.43 7.14 -3.23
N GLU A 50 2.84 7.62 -4.32
CA GLU A 50 3.11 7.11 -5.67
C GLU A 50 4.58 7.29 -6.06
N SER A 51 5.20 8.43 -5.70
CA SER A 51 6.63 8.65 -5.92
C SER A 51 7.49 7.62 -5.20
N ARG A 52 7.19 7.33 -3.92
CA ARG A 52 7.92 6.32 -3.14
C ARG A 52 7.72 4.90 -3.67
N LEU A 53 6.50 4.57 -4.09
CA LEU A 53 6.16 3.24 -4.61
C LEU A 53 6.82 2.93 -5.97
N LYS A 54 7.34 3.94 -6.68
CA LYS A 54 8.15 3.75 -7.90
C LYS A 54 9.53 3.16 -7.63
N ALA A 55 10.03 3.20 -6.39
CA ALA A 55 11.34 2.64 -6.07
C ALA A 55 11.36 1.12 -6.30
N ASP A 56 12.47 0.61 -6.88
CA ASP A 56 12.61 -0.81 -7.25
C ASP A 56 12.36 -1.78 -6.08
N ILE A 57 12.62 -1.34 -4.86
CA ILE A 57 12.39 -2.11 -3.63
C ILE A 57 10.91 -2.49 -3.41
N PHE A 58 9.97 -1.76 -4.03
CA PHE A 58 8.53 -2.01 -3.98
C PHE A 58 7.99 -2.74 -5.20
N LYS A 59 8.83 -3.07 -6.19
CA LYS A 59 8.36 -3.67 -7.45
C LYS A 59 7.63 -5.01 -7.23
N PHE A 60 8.07 -5.79 -6.24
CA PHE A 60 7.54 -7.09 -5.87
C PHE A 60 7.47 -7.26 -4.36
N GLY A 61 6.82 -8.33 -3.87
CA GLY A 61 6.80 -8.68 -2.45
C GLY A 61 5.56 -8.22 -1.69
N TRP A 62 4.56 -7.70 -2.39
CA TRP A 62 3.29 -7.30 -1.79
C TRP A 62 2.42 -8.50 -1.42
N GLN A 63 1.78 -8.41 -0.26
CA GLN A 63 0.96 -9.45 0.33
C GLN A 63 -0.36 -8.85 0.82
N LYS A 64 -1.46 -9.61 0.70
CA LYS A 64 -2.74 -9.22 1.31
C LYS A 64 -2.62 -9.39 2.82
N VAL A 65 -3.17 -8.45 3.58
CA VAL A 65 -3.41 -8.64 5.01
C VAL A 65 -4.67 -9.50 5.12
N GLU A 66 -4.52 -10.74 5.57
CA GLU A 66 -5.67 -11.60 5.84
C GLU A 66 -6.40 -11.10 7.09
N SER A 67 -7.70 -10.88 6.95
CA SER A 67 -8.58 -10.72 8.11
C SER A 67 -8.68 -12.09 8.78
N LYS A 68 -8.17 -12.20 10.01
CA LYS A 68 -8.55 -13.31 10.89
C LYS A 68 -10.02 -13.21 11.27
#